data_AF-A0A0C2W5G6-F1
#
_entry.id   AF-A0A0C2W5G6-F1
#
_cell.length_a   1.000
_cell.length_b   1.000
_cell.length_c   1.000
_cell.angle_alpha   90.00
_cell.angle_beta   90.00
_cell.angle_gamma   90.00
#
_symmetry.space_group_name_H-M   'P 1'
#
loop_
_entity.id
_entity.type
_entity.pdbx_description
1 polymer ?
#
loop_
_entity_poly.entity_id
_entity_poly.type
_entity_poly.pdbx_seq_one_letter_code
_entity_poly.pdbx_strand_id
1 'polypeptide(L)'
;ITIDAGGPRGISQLEILKHVMDKLVNDEIVSSTQTIKRPCDVFAMIGGTGTGGLIAIFLVALEMTVEEALETFTDLVNKVFKDASHNP
;
A
#
# COMPACT_ATOMS: atom_id res chain seq x y z
N ILE A 1 -4.58 -2.87 10.31
CA ILE A 1 -3.41 -3.55 9.69
C ILE A 1 -2.14 -2.79 10.00
N THR A 2 -1.00 -3.47 10.07
CA THR A 2 0.32 -2.86 10.24
C THR A 2 1.20 -3.20 9.04
N ILE A 3 1.97 -2.23 8.56
CA ILE A 3 2.92 -2.39 7.45
C ILE A 3 4.33 -2.17 7.99
N ASP A 4 5.19 -3.14 7.75
CA ASP A 4 6.55 -3.15 8.29
C ASP A 4 7.48 -2.26 7.47
N ALA A 5 8.50 -1.71 8.14
CA ALA A 5 9.61 -1.04 7.48
C ALA A 5 10.42 -2.06 6.65
N GLY A 6 10.71 -1.74 5.39
CA GLY A 6 11.37 -2.71 4.51
C GLY A 6 12.09 -2.12 3.30
N GLY A 7 12.04 -0.81 3.07
CA GLY A 7 12.59 -0.21 1.86
C GLY A 7 11.77 -0.65 0.63
N PRO A 8 12.42 -1.05 -0.48
CA PRO A 8 11.76 -1.57 -1.67
C PRO A 8 10.84 -2.77 -1.40
N ARG A 9 11.09 -3.56 -0.35
CA ARG A 9 10.26 -4.71 0.04
C ARG A 9 8.83 -4.32 0.44
N GLY A 10 8.55 -3.03 0.63
CA GLY A 10 7.19 -2.52 0.80
C GLY A 10 6.27 -2.85 -0.39
N ILE A 11 6.81 -3.00 -1.60
CA ILE A 11 6.07 -3.41 -2.80
C ILE A 11 5.40 -4.78 -2.57
N SER A 12 6.14 -5.76 -2.02
CA SER A 12 5.58 -7.08 -1.73
C SER A 12 4.46 -7.04 -0.69
N GLN A 13 4.55 -6.15 0.30
CA GLN A 13 3.50 -6.00 1.32
C GLN A 13 2.23 -5.38 0.72
N LEU A 14 2.38 -4.43 -0.22
CA LEU A 14 1.26 -3.85 -0.97
C LEU A 14 0.60 -4.87 -1.90
N GLU A 15 1.36 -5.74 -2.56
CA GLU A 15 0.80 -6.84 -3.36
C GLU A 15 0.01 -7.85 -2.51
N ILE A 16 0.51 -8.19 -1.33
CA ILE A 16 -0.22 -9.04 -0.38
C ILE A 16 -1.51 -8.35 0.05
N LEU A 17 -1.44 -7.06 0.41
CA LEU A 17 -2.61 -6.29 0.82
C LEU A 17 -3.65 -6.20 -0.30
N LYS A 18 -3.21 -6.04 -1.56
CA LYS A 18 -4.08 -6.04 -2.74
C LYS A 18 -4.85 -7.35 -2.84
N HIS A 19 -4.15 -8.49 -2.75
CA HIS A 19 -4.78 -9.80 -2.79
C HIS A 19 -5.79 -10.01 -1.66
N VAL A 20 -5.50 -9.49 -0.46
CA VAL A 20 -6.43 -9.53 0.67
C VAL A 20 -7.68 -8.70 0.38
N MET A 21 -7.52 -7.48 -0.13
CA MET A 21 -8.64 -6.59 -0.48
C MET A 21 -9.51 -7.18 -1.58
N ASP A 22 -8.91 -7.76 -2.63
CA ASP A 22 -9.63 -8.44 -3.71
C ASP A 22 -10.47 -9.60 -3.18
N LYS A 23 -9.93 -10.40 -2.25
CA LYS A 23 -10.70 -11.48 -1.60
C LYS A 23 -11.85 -10.98 -0.76
N LEU A 24 -11.66 -9.91 0.00
CA LEU A 24 -12.73 -9.32 0.81
C LEU A 24 -13.91 -8.81 -0.03
N VAL A 25 -13.64 -8.33 -1.24
CA VAL A 25 -14.67 -7.94 -2.22
C VAL A 25 -15.37 -9.18 -2.77
N ASN A 26 -14.61 -10.19 -3.19
CA ASN A 26 -15.17 -11.42 -3.79
C ASN A 26 -16.01 -12.24 -2.81
N ASP A 27 -15.66 -12.27 -1.53
CA ASP A 27 -16.39 -13.00 -0.49
C ASP A 27 -17.62 -12.23 0.04
N GLU A 28 -17.96 -11.08 -0.56
CA GLU A 28 -19.06 -10.17 -0.15
C GLU A 28 -19.01 -9.70 1.32
N ILE A 29 -17.89 -9.94 2.03
CA ILE A 29 -17.66 -9.55 3.43
C ILE A 29 -17.82 -8.04 3.59
N VAL A 30 -17.49 -7.29 2.54
CA VAL A 30 -17.63 -5.83 2.51
C VAL A 30 -18.59 -5.46 1.38
N SER A 31 -19.87 -5.28 1.72
CA SER A 31 -21.03 -5.08 0.81
C SER A 31 -20.74 -4.41 -0.55
N SER A 32 -21.30 -5.05 -1.60
CA SER A 32 -21.06 -4.99 -3.04
C SER A 32 -21.46 -3.71 -3.80
N THR A 33 -21.47 -2.54 -3.16
CA THR A 33 -21.65 -1.28 -3.90
C THR A 33 -20.35 -0.87 -4.59
N GLN A 34 -20.00 -1.60 -5.67
CA GLN A 34 -19.27 -1.22 -6.90
C GLN A 34 -18.12 -0.19 -6.88
N THR A 35 -17.56 0.12 -5.73
CA THR A 35 -16.53 1.14 -5.56
C THR A 35 -15.28 0.39 -5.12
N ILE A 36 -14.20 0.52 -5.87
CA ILE A 36 -12.86 0.05 -5.48
C ILE A 36 -12.63 0.56 -4.05
N LYS A 37 -12.65 -0.35 -3.05
CA LYS A 37 -12.64 0.09 -1.66
C LYS A 37 -11.23 0.43 -1.24
N ARG A 38 -11.09 1.62 -0.71
CA ARG A 38 -9.82 2.10 -0.16
C ARG A 38 -9.58 1.34 1.15
N PRO A 39 -8.35 0.99 1.48
CA PRO A 39 -8.06 0.28 2.73
C PRO A 39 -8.56 1.03 3.98
N CYS A 40 -8.60 2.36 3.98
CA CYS A 40 -9.13 3.16 5.09
C CYS A 40 -10.63 2.98 5.34
N ASP A 41 -11.41 2.54 4.33
CA ASP A 41 -12.84 2.26 4.49
C ASP A 41 -13.08 0.86 5.08
N VAL A 42 -12.07 -0.01 5.03
CA VAL A 42 -12.15 -1.43 5.45
C VAL A 42 -11.52 -1.65 6.82
N PHE A 43 -10.38 -1.01 7.07
CA PHE A 43 -9.62 -1.19 8.30
C PHE A 43 -9.77 0.02 9.20
N ALA A 44 -10.27 -0.20 10.42
CA ALA A 44 -10.40 0.85 11.44
C ALA A 44 -9.07 1.55 11.79
N MET A 45 -7.93 0.91 11.50
CA MET A 45 -6.60 1.49 11.70
C MET A 45 -5.61 0.89 10.70
N ILE A 46 -4.75 1.74 10.15
CA ILE A 46 -3.57 1.38 9.36
C ILE A 46 -2.38 2.12 9.97
N GLY A 47 -1.29 1.40 10.20
CA GLY A 47 -0.07 1.99 10.76
C GLY A 47 1.19 1.33 10.23
N GLY A 48 2.33 1.94 10.50
CA GLY A 48 3.63 1.43 10.09
C GLY A 48 4.76 2.38 10.48
N THR A 49 6.00 1.92 10.35
CA THR A 49 7.21 2.73 10.61
C THR A 49 8.11 2.76 9.37
N GLY A 50 8.95 3.79 9.23
CA GLY A 50 9.80 3.96 8.04
C GLY A 50 9.00 3.96 6.74
N THR A 51 9.37 3.10 5.78
CA THR A 51 8.59 2.94 4.53
C THR A 51 7.17 2.45 4.77
N GLY A 52 6.93 1.63 5.80
CA GLY A 52 5.57 1.21 6.16
C GLY A 52 4.73 2.36 6.68
N GLY A 53 5.34 3.33 7.36
CA GLY A 53 4.67 4.56 7.79
C GLY A 53 4.32 5.46 6.60
N LEU A 54 5.20 5.57 5.62
CA LEU A 54 4.91 6.29 4.37
C LEU A 54 3.75 5.63 3.60
N ILE A 55 3.75 4.31 3.48
CA ILE A 55 2.64 3.57 2.86
C ILE A 55 1.34 3.79 3.66
N ALA A 56 1.40 3.79 5.00
CA ALA A 56 0.24 4.09 5.83
C ALA A 56 -0.33 5.51 5.56
N ILE A 57 0.54 6.50 5.30
CA ILE A 57 0.11 7.85 4.87
C ILE A 57 -0.61 7.79 3.51
N PHE A 58 -0.09 7.05 2.53
CA PHE A 58 -0.75 6.88 1.23
C PHE A 58 -2.16 6.31 1.39
N LEU A 59 -2.30 5.27 2.20
CA LEU A 59 -3.56 4.55 2.36
C LEU A 59 -4.60 5.28 3.22
N VAL A 60 -4.17 6.06 4.23
CA VAL A 60 -5.09 6.71 5.19
C VAL A 60 -5.24 8.19 4.95
N ALA A 61 -4.14 8.92 4.82
CA ALA A 61 -4.19 10.38 4.73
C ALA A 61 -4.47 10.88 3.32
N LEU A 62 -3.95 10.16 2.32
CA LEU A 62 -4.22 10.44 0.90
C LEU A 62 -5.40 9.60 0.37
N GLU A 63 -5.94 8.71 1.20
CA GLU A 63 -7.08 7.84 0.87
C GLU A 63 -6.89 7.09 -0.46
N MET A 64 -5.65 6.66 -0.75
CA MET A 64 -5.35 5.91 -1.97
C MET A 64 -5.90 4.49 -1.89
N THR A 65 -6.33 3.98 -3.04
CA THR A 65 -6.51 2.54 -3.27
C THR A 65 -5.18 1.80 -3.13
N VAL A 66 -5.23 0.46 -2.99
CA VAL A 66 -3.98 -0.32 -2.89
C VAL A 66 -3.20 -0.23 -4.20
N GLU A 67 -3.88 -0.20 -5.34
CA GLU A 67 -3.30 -0.06 -6.67
C GLU A 67 -2.55 1.26 -6.83
N GLU A 68 -3.19 2.39 -6.48
CA GLU A 68 -2.56 3.71 -6.54
C GLU A 68 -1.36 3.81 -5.61
N ALA A 69 -1.48 3.27 -4.39
CA ALA A 69 -0.37 3.24 -3.44
C ALA A 69 0.79 2.36 -3.93
N LEU A 70 0.50 1.22 -4.57
CA LEU A 70 1.49 0.32 -5.17
C LEU A 70 2.24 1.00 -6.31
N GLU A 71 1.54 1.65 -7.24
CA GLU A 71 2.14 2.39 -8.35
C GLU A 71 3.00 3.54 -7.81
N THR A 72 2.43 4.38 -6.93
CA THR A 72 3.12 5.53 -6.34
C THR A 72 4.36 5.13 -5.56
N PHE A 73 4.27 4.07 -4.74
CA PHE A 73 5.40 3.59 -3.96
C PHE A 73 6.48 2.96 -4.85
N THR A 74 6.09 2.21 -5.88
CA THR A 74 7.02 1.62 -6.86
C THR A 74 7.79 2.72 -7.59
N ASP A 75 7.10 3.77 -8.04
CA ASP A 75 7.73 4.93 -8.67
C ASP A 75 8.67 5.67 -7.73
N LEU A 76 8.28 5.86 -6.47
CA LEU A 76 9.12 6.48 -5.46
C LEU A 76 10.38 5.65 -5.20
N VAL A 77 10.23 4.34 -5.00
CA VAL A 77 11.35 3.40 -4.82
C VAL A 77 12.27 3.48 -6.03
N ASN A 78 11.73 3.41 -7.24
CA ASN A 78 12.54 3.53 -8.46
C ASN A 78 13.30 4.86 -8.51
N LYS A 79 12.68 5.99 -8.14
CA LYS A 79 13.36 7.29 -8.12
C LYS A 79 14.45 7.37 -7.05
N VAL A 80 14.18 6.89 -5.84
CA VAL A 80 15.11 6.97 -4.70
C VAL A 80 16.29 6.01 -4.85
N PHE A 81 16.06 4.82 -5.42
CA PHE A 81 17.09 3.78 -5.54
C PHE A 81 17.78 3.72 -6.91
N LYS A 82 17.35 4.51 -7.91
CA LYS A 82 18.03 4.61 -9.22
C LYS A 82 19.45 5.17 -9.12
N ASP A 83 19.73 6.06 -8.16
CA ASP A 83 21.02 6.76 -8.05
C ASP A 83 22.00 6.10 -7.06
N ALA A 84 21.61 5.04 -6.36
CA ALA A 84 22.50 4.32 -5.44
C ALA A 84 23.61 3.52 -6.16
N SER A 85 23.64 3.55 -7.50
CA SER A 85 24.66 2.93 -8.35
C SER A 85 25.60 3.93 -9.05
N HIS A 86 25.50 5.25 -8.79
CA HIS A 86 26.55 6.19 -9.19
C HIS A 86 27.59 6.33 -8.05
N ASN A 87 28.73 5.69 -8.33
CA ASN A 87 29.83 5.30 -7.47
C ASN A 87 30.54 6.44 -6.70
N PRO A 88 31.44 6.07 -5.78
CA PRO A 88 32.85 6.37 -5.98
C PRO A 88 33.65 5.15 -6.42
#